data_AF-A0A2V6ZVL9-F1
#
_entry.id   AF-A0A2V6ZVL9-F1
#
_cell.length_a   1.000
_cell.length_b   1.000
_cell.length_c   1.000
_cell.angle_alpha   90.00
_cell.angle_beta   90.00
_cell.angle_gamma   90.00
#
_symmetry.space_group_name_H-M   'P 1'
#
loop_
_entity.id
_entity.type
_entity.pdbx_description
1 polymer ?
#
loop_
_entity_poly.entity_id
_entity_poly.type
_entity_poly.pdbx_seq_one_letter_code
_entity_poly.pdbx_strand_id
1 'polypeptide(L)'
;MKRSTPALISLLIGLTACASLSGPYQEYEIRFEGDAQPALGASPSDEELINTAAWLIRHKLELPFPAAIKAHVYVNQATLVDGLIKVAGETTDDAWDKGRYAAGVASRSGLFLRGDYLARMHLVARVGLFAHELAHVSQAKLRQGGRGRAPQWMLEGHADWVKMRVLDLLRYRTYGESRDHIVRTVVGSPTPITLFPPLPELADNLAWVKTTNKLGAPATYCQAFLAVEWLVERYGSAKVTEFFARFSLRTDPREHWAEVFPISSRQFVDEFRARLERLAGSSTPAAGGGTLAALQPSCG
;
A
#
# COMPACT_ATOMS: atom_id res chain seq x y z
N MET A 1 42.84 -54.29 32.72
CA MET A 1 43.57 -53.40 31.77
C MET A 1 43.27 -53.89 30.36
N LYS A 2 42.77 -53.15 29.37
CA LYS A 2 42.29 -51.79 29.17
C LYS A 2 41.11 -51.91 28.18
N ARG A 3 40.08 -51.10 28.37
CA ARG A 3 38.90 -50.97 27.50
C ARG A 3 39.29 -50.27 26.20
N SER A 4 38.74 -50.69 25.07
CA SER A 4 38.77 -49.94 23.81
C SER A 4 37.34 -49.74 23.32
N THR A 5 36.84 -48.53 23.55
CA THR A 5 35.58 -47.98 23.07
C THR A 5 35.71 -47.60 21.60
N PRO A 6 34.74 -47.90 20.71
CA PRO A 6 34.70 -47.24 19.40
C PRO A 6 34.07 -45.85 19.58
N ALA A 7 34.82 -44.82 19.19
CA ALA A 7 34.38 -43.43 19.22
C ALA A 7 33.34 -43.18 18.11
N LEU A 8 32.21 -42.60 18.50
CA LEU A 8 31.26 -41.94 17.61
C LEU A 8 31.97 -40.81 16.87
N ILE A 9 32.01 -40.88 15.54
CA ILE A 9 32.32 -39.72 14.69
C ILE A 9 30.98 -39.08 14.34
N SER A 10 30.58 -38.10 15.14
CA SER A 10 29.48 -37.18 14.81
C SER A 10 29.96 -36.23 13.72
N LEU A 11 29.54 -36.47 12.49
CA LEU A 11 29.76 -35.56 11.36
C LEU A 11 28.80 -34.37 11.52
N LEU A 12 29.26 -33.30 12.17
CA LEU A 12 28.62 -31.99 12.14
C LEU A 12 28.75 -31.43 10.71
N ILE A 13 27.72 -31.63 9.89
CA ILE A 13 27.55 -30.89 8.65
C ILE A 13 27.05 -29.50 9.05
N GLY A 14 28.00 -28.57 9.21
CA GLY A 14 27.69 -27.14 9.29
C GLY A 14 27.12 -26.68 7.96
N LEU A 15 25.79 -26.54 7.89
CA LEU A 15 25.12 -25.78 6.83
C LEU A 15 25.37 -24.29 7.11
N THR A 16 26.56 -23.81 6.78
CA THR A 16 26.77 -22.38 6.53
C THR A 16 26.06 -22.06 5.22
N ALA A 17 24.81 -21.59 5.32
CA ALA A 17 24.13 -20.93 4.21
C ALA A 17 24.85 -19.61 3.90
N CYS A 18 25.90 -19.68 3.09
CA CYS A 18 26.38 -18.53 2.35
C CYS A 18 25.29 -18.20 1.32
N ALA A 19 24.34 -17.34 1.71
CA ALA A 19 23.44 -16.72 0.76
C ALA A 19 24.29 -15.90 -0.23
N SER A 20 24.40 -16.39 -1.46
CA SER A 20 25.01 -15.66 -2.56
C SER A 20 24.21 -14.37 -2.79
N LEU A 21 24.75 -13.23 -2.37
CA LEU A 21 24.20 -11.88 -2.55
C LEU A 21 24.24 -11.39 -4.02
N SER A 22 24.12 -12.29 -5.00
CA SER A 22 24.31 -11.99 -6.43
C SER A 22 23.11 -12.37 -7.31
N GLY A 23 21.92 -12.56 -6.71
CA GLY A 23 20.67 -12.70 -7.45
C GLY A 23 20.10 -11.34 -7.90
N PRO A 24 19.21 -11.30 -8.91
CA PRO A 24 18.58 -10.05 -9.37
C PRO A 24 17.62 -9.41 -8.34
N TYR A 25 17.32 -10.13 -7.25
CA TYR A 25 16.52 -9.66 -6.12
C TYR A 25 16.86 -10.40 -4.83
N GLN A 26 16.49 -9.79 -3.71
CA GLN A 26 16.33 -10.47 -2.41
C GLN A 26 14.87 -10.91 -2.24
N GLU A 27 14.66 -12.07 -1.63
CA GLU A 27 13.32 -12.65 -1.42
C GLU A 27 13.05 -12.83 0.07
N TYR A 28 11.86 -12.44 0.50
CA TYR A 28 11.39 -12.61 1.86
C TYR A 28 10.02 -13.30 1.87
N GLU A 29 9.87 -14.30 2.73
CA GLU A 29 8.55 -14.85 3.06
C GLU A 29 7.79 -13.83 3.91
N ILE A 30 6.54 -13.52 3.54
CA ILE A 30 5.68 -12.66 4.36
C ILE A 30 4.86 -13.55 5.28
N ARG A 31 5.13 -13.44 6.57
CA ARG A 31 4.52 -14.22 7.64
C ARG A 31 3.46 -13.39 8.32
N PHE A 32 2.29 -13.99 8.49
CA PHE A 32 1.18 -13.41 9.23
C PHE A 32 0.69 -14.31 10.36
N GLU A 33 1.33 -15.48 10.50
CA GLU A 33 1.02 -16.47 11.53
C GLU A 33 1.76 -16.13 12.82
N GLY A 34 1.12 -16.37 13.95
CA GLY A 34 1.62 -16.03 15.28
C GLY A 34 0.79 -14.94 15.96
N ASP A 35 0.51 -15.16 17.25
CA ASP A 35 -0.34 -14.27 18.06
C ASP A 35 0.39 -13.00 18.51
N ALA A 36 1.73 -12.99 18.44
CA ALA A 36 2.56 -11.86 18.84
C ALA A 36 3.00 -11.05 17.61
N GLN A 37 3.00 -9.72 17.76
CA GLN A 37 3.57 -8.82 16.78
C GLN A 37 5.08 -9.10 16.61
N PRO A 38 5.60 -9.20 15.37
CA PRO A 38 7.02 -9.30 15.13
C PRO A 38 7.78 -8.15 15.80
N ALA A 39 8.89 -8.46 16.46
CA ALA A 39 9.75 -7.45 17.06
C ALA A 39 10.49 -6.68 15.96
N LEU A 40 10.62 -5.36 16.14
CA LEU A 40 11.47 -4.52 15.31
C LEU A 40 12.77 -4.25 16.08
N GLY A 41 13.92 -4.55 15.46
CA GLY A 41 15.22 -4.11 15.97
C GLY A 41 15.37 -2.59 15.99
N ALA A 42 16.46 -2.10 16.61
CA ALA A 42 16.78 -0.67 16.64
C ALA A 42 17.04 -0.07 15.24
N SER A 43 17.49 -0.91 14.30
CA SER A 43 17.70 -0.59 12.89
C SER A 43 17.04 -1.68 12.04
N PRO A 44 15.71 -1.65 11.88
CA PRO A 44 14.98 -2.76 11.29
C PRO A 44 15.29 -2.89 9.79
N SER A 45 15.47 -4.14 9.36
CA SER A 45 15.60 -4.56 7.97
C SER A 45 14.28 -4.42 7.19
N ASP A 46 14.34 -4.46 5.86
CA ASP A 46 13.12 -4.44 5.03
C ASP A 46 12.23 -5.67 5.34
N GLU A 47 12.83 -6.84 5.60
CA GLU A 47 12.09 -8.04 6.03
C GLU A 47 11.30 -7.82 7.31
N GLU A 48 11.93 -7.26 8.35
CA GLU A 48 11.27 -6.95 9.63
C GLU A 48 10.13 -5.95 9.43
N LEU A 49 10.35 -4.91 8.63
CA LEU A 49 9.33 -3.89 8.34
C LEU A 49 8.14 -4.46 7.56
N ILE A 50 8.39 -5.26 6.52
CA ILE A 50 7.36 -5.90 5.70
C ILE A 50 6.52 -6.84 6.56
N ASN A 51 7.16 -7.72 7.33
CA ASN A 51 6.46 -8.69 8.18
C ASN A 51 5.66 -8.00 9.28
N THR A 52 6.21 -6.95 9.91
CA THR A 52 5.49 -6.22 10.95
C THR A 52 4.28 -5.46 10.39
N ALA A 53 4.44 -4.79 9.24
CA ALA A 53 3.33 -4.13 8.56
C ALA A 53 2.23 -5.13 8.16
N ALA A 54 2.61 -6.26 7.57
CA ALA A 54 1.68 -7.32 7.19
C ALA A 54 0.92 -7.90 8.40
N TRP A 55 1.62 -8.12 9.52
CA TRP A 55 1.00 -8.56 10.78
C TRP A 55 -0.01 -7.54 11.30
N LEU A 56 0.34 -6.26 11.34
CA LEU A 56 -0.57 -5.19 11.79
C LEU A 56 -1.81 -5.07 10.89
N ILE A 57 -1.62 -5.15 9.57
CA ILE A 57 -2.73 -5.12 8.61
C ILE A 57 -3.69 -6.30 8.86
N ARG A 58 -3.15 -7.51 9.06
CA ARG A 58 -3.98 -8.70 9.32
C ARG A 58 -4.70 -8.65 10.67
N HIS A 59 -3.97 -8.34 11.74
CA HIS A 59 -4.44 -8.56 13.12
C HIS A 59 -5.00 -7.32 13.81
N LYS A 60 -4.65 -6.12 13.34
CA LYS A 60 -5.14 -4.85 13.93
C LYS A 60 -6.10 -4.10 13.01
N LEU A 61 -5.97 -4.29 11.69
CA LEU A 61 -6.90 -3.72 10.70
C LEU A 61 -7.86 -4.76 10.13
N GLU A 62 -7.72 -6.03 10.51
CA GLU A 62 -8.60 -7.14 10.14
C GLU A 62 -8.72 -7.35 8.62
N LEU A 63 -7.63 -7.07 7.90
CA LEU A 63 -7.57 -7.18 6.45
C LEU A 63 -6.97 -8.53 6.02
N PRO A 64 -7.64 -9.28 5.11
CA PRO A 64 -7.21 -10.62 4.77
C PRO A 64 -6.01 -10.62 3.81
N PHE A 65 -5.19 -11.66 3.89
CA PHE A 65 -4.12 -11.93 2.92
C PHE A 65 -4.31 -13.31 2.27
N PRO A 66 -3.69 -13.57 1.09
CA PRO A 66 -3.49 -14.94 0.62
C PRO A 66 -2.67 -15.75 1.65
N ALA A 67 -2.81 -17.07 1.61
CA ALA A 67 -2.18 -17.96 2.60
C ALA A 67 -0.64 -17.88 2.59
N ALA A 68 -0.06 -17.68 1.41
CA ALA A 68 1.37 -17.48 1.22
C ALA A 68 1.58 -16.38 0.18
N ILE A 69 2.41 -15.38 0.52
CA ILE A 69 2.90 -14.36 -0.40
C ILE A 69 4.36 -14.06 -0.06
N LYS A 70 5.09 -13.51 -1.04
CA LYS A 70 6.49 -13.16 -0.90
C LYS A 70 6.72 -11.68 -1.18
N ALA A 71 7.79 -11.13 -0.63
CA ALA A 71 8.34 -9.86 -1.09
C ALA A 71 9.61 -10.10 -1.88
N HIS A 72 9.70 -9.51 -3.06
CA HIS A 72 10.87 -9.52 -3.92
C HIS A 72 11.42 -8.09 -4.00
N VAL A 73 12.62 -7.87 -3.47
CA VAL A 73 13.33 -6.58 -3.54
C VAL A 73 14.37 -6.65 -4.65
N TYR A 74 14.03 -6.08 -5.80
CA TYR A 74 14.88 -6.07 -7.00
C TYR A 74 15.93 -4.98 -6.93
N VAL A 75 17.06 -5.17 -7.61
CA VAL A 75 18.16 -4.19 -7.59
C VAL A 75 17.71 -2.84 -8.14
N ASN A 76 17.02 -2.83 -9.28
CA ASN A 76 16.59 -1.63 -10.00
C ASN A 76 15.34 -1.88 -10.86
N GLN A 77 14.92 -0.87 -11.62
CA GLN A 77 13.78 -0.94 -12.54
C GLN A 77 13.84 -2.10 -13.53
N ALA A 78 14.99 -2.34 -14.18
CA ALA A 78 15.10 -3.35 -15.21
C ALA A 78 14.86 -4.75 -14.61
N THR A 79 15.47 -5.02 -13.46
CA THR A 79 15.26 -6.27 -12.72
C THR A 79 13.85 -6.39 -12.17
N LEU A 80 13.20 -5.29 -11.77
CA LEU A 80 11.80 -5.28 -11.34
C LEU A 80 10.87 -5.69 -12.50
N VAL A 81 11.00 -5.05 -13.67
CA VAL A 81 10.16 -5.36 -14.84
C VAL A 81 10.31 -6.83 -15.24
N ASP A 82 11.54 -7.34 -15.26
CA ASP A 82 11.82 -8.76 -15.51
C ASP A 82 11.13 -9.67 -14.48
N GLY A 83 11.18 -9.28 -13.21
CA GLY A 83 10.48 -9.95 -12.12
C GLY A 83 8.96 -9.95 -12.25
N LEU A 84 8.37 -8.83 -12.64
CA LEU A 84 6.92 -8.73 -12.88
C LEU A 84 6.47 -9.69 -13.99
N ILE A 85 7.26 -9.82 -15.06
CA ILE A 85 6.96 -10.76 -16.14
C ILE A 85 7.13 -12.20 -15.67
N LYS A 86 8.30 -12.55 -15.12
CA LYS A 86 8.68 -13.94 -14.84
C LYS A 86 8.04 -14.53 -13.58
N VAL A 87 7.84 -13.71 -12.56
CA VAL A 87 7.42 -14.16 -11.22
C VAL A 87 5.99 -13.72 -10.91
N ALA A 88 5.60 -12.49 -11.26
CA ALA A 88 4.21 -12.04 -11.07
C ALA A 88 3.27 -12.51 -12.21
N GLY A 89 3.82 -12.94 -13.35
CA GLY A 89 3.04 -13.40 -14.51
C GLY A 89 2.33 -12.27 -15.26
N GLU A 90 2.85 -11.04 -15.15
CA GLU A 90 2.34 -9.87 -15.86
C GLU A 90 2.67 -9.96 -17.36
N THR A 91 1.83 -9.34 -18.19
CA THR A 91 2.18 -9.14 -19.60
C THR A 91 3.35 -8.16 -19.70
N THR A 92 4.11 -8.22 -20.81
CA THR A 92 5.23 -7.29 -21.03
C THR A 92 4.79 -5.83 -20.94
N ASP A 93 3.66 -5.49 -21.57
CA ASP A 93 3.16 -4.11 -21.59
C ASP A 93 2.73 -3.66 -20.18
N ASP A 94 1.99 -4.49 -19.45
CA ASP A 94 1.56 -4.19 -18.07
C ASP A 94 2.76 -4.06 -17.12
N ALA A 95 3.75 -4.94 -17.26
CA ALA A 95 4.96 -4.93 -16.46
C ALA A 95 5.78 -3.65 -16.70
N TRP A 96 5.88 -3.20 -17.95
CA TRP A 96 6.56 -1.95 -18.29
C TRP A 96 5.82 -0.73 -17.76
N ASP A 97 4.50 -0.68 -17.91
CA ASP A 97 3.71 0.46 -17.42
C ASP A 97 3.74 0.57 -15.90
N LYS A 98 3.69 -0.56 -15.17
CA LYS A 98 3.87 -0.59 -13.72
C LYS A 98 5.31 -0.23 -13.32
N GLY A 99 6.30 -0.89 -13.91
CA GLY A 99 7.70 -0.76 -13.51
C GLY A 99 8.34 0.59 -13.85
N ARG A 100 7.78 1.37 -14.80
CA ARG A 100 8.36 2.65 -15.24
C ARG A 100 8.51 3.66 -14.10
N TYR A 101 7.56 3.70 -13.17
CA TYR A 101 7.52 4.72 -12.11
C TYR A 101 7.30 4.16 -10.70
N ALA A 102 6.93 2.89 -10.56
CA ALA A 102 6.60 2.31 -9.27
C ALA A 102 7.85 2.04 -8.42
N ALA A 103 7.83 2.46 -7.15
CA ALA A 103 8.79 2.03 -6.14
C ALA A 103 8.41 0.66 -5.55
N GLY A 104 7.13 0.31 -5.61
CA GLY A 104 6.57 -0.98 -5.26
C GLY A 104 5.37 -1.31 -6.13
N VAL A 105 5.15 -2.60 -6.35
CA VAL A 105 3.98 -3.14 -7.06
C VAL A 105 3.45 -4.33 -6.28
N ALA A 106 2.19 -4.26 -5.89
CA ALA A 106 1.44 -5.40 -5.39
C ALA A 106 0.92 -6.29 -6.52
N SER A 107 1.03 -7.60 -6.33
CA SER A 107 0.43 -8.63 -7.19
C SER A 107 -0.29 -9.69 -6.34
N ARG A 108 -0.87 -10.70 -7.00
CA ARG A 108 -1.48 -11.85 -6.30
C ARG A 108 -0.46 -12.71 -5.54
N SER A 109 0.80 -12.72 -6.00
CA SER A 109 1.89 -13.50 -5.39
C SER A 109 2.66 -12.73 -4.31
N GLY A 110 2.43 -11.42 -4.18
CA GLY A 110 2.96 -10.60 -3.11
C GLY A 110 3.49 -9.24 -3.59
N LEU A 111 4.64 -8.82 -3.03
CA LEU A 111 5.22 -7.50 -3.27
C LEU A 111 6.43 -7.57 -4.19
N PHE A 112 6.54 -6.59 -5.09
CA PHE A 112 7.64 -6.43 -6.02
C PHE A 112 8.19 -5.02 -5.86
N LEU A 113 9.39 -4.87 -5.30
CA LEU A 113 9.91 -3.61 -4.78
C LEU A 113 11.20 -3.20 -5.49
N ARG A 114 11.42 -1.89 -5.68
CA ARG A 114 12.65 -1.32 -6.24
C ARG A 114 13.67 -0.98 -5.16
N GLY A 115 14.69 -1.83 -5.02
CA GLY A 115 15.81 -1.65 -4.08
C GLY A 115 16.56 -0.33 -4.26
N ASP A 116 16.78 0.14 -5.50
CA ASP A 116 17.41 1.45 -5.78
C ASP A 116 16.59 2.64 -5.26
N TYR A 117 15.29 2.47 -5.07
CA TYR A 117 14.41 3.45 -4.45
C TYR A 117 14.41 3.28 -2.93
N LEU A 118 14.24 2.04 -2.44
CA LEU A 118 14.26 1.75 -1.00
C LEU A 118 15.55 2.23 -0.34
N ALA A 119 16.71 2.03 -0.97
CA ALA A 119 18.01 2.45 -0.45
C ALA A 119 18.13 3.98 -0.24
N ARG A 120 17.28 4.79 -0.90
CA ARG A 120 17.25 6.25 -0.78
C ARG A 120 16.12 6.76 0.10
N MET A 121 15.20 5.89 0.52
CA MET A 121 14.08 6.24 1.37
C MET A 121 14.48 6.19 2.85
N HIS A 122 14.03 7.18 3.62
CA HIS A 122 14.10 7.10 5.07
C HIS A 122 13.15 6.01 5.60
N LEU A 123 13.39 5.57 6.83
CA LEU A 123 12.67 4.46 7.47
C LEU A 123 11.14 4.58 7.34
N VAL A 124 10.58 5.71 7.78
CA VAL A 124 9.12 5.95 7.76
C VAL A 124 8.53 5.86 6.35
N ALA A 125 9.23 6.34 5.32
CA ALA A 125 8.77 6.24 3.94
C ALA A 125 8.78 4.79 3.44
N ARG A 126 9.81 3.99 3.78
CA ARG A 126 9.85 2.56 3.43
C ARG A 126 8.68 1.80 4.05
N VAL A 127 8.42 2.00 5.34
CA VAL A 127 7.30 1.35 6.03
C VAL A 127 5.96 1.78 5.43
N GLY A 128 5.81 3.07 5.13
CA GLY A 128 4.61 3.59 4.49
C GLY A 128 4.36 2.96 3.12
N LEU A 129 5.42 2.82 2.31
CA LEU A 129 5.37 2.12 1.04
C LEU A 129 4.93 0.65 1.20
N PHE A 130 5.57 -0.10 2.09
CA PHE A 130 5.23 -1.51 2.29
C PHE A 130 3.78 -1.67 2.74
N ALA A 131 3.31 -0.83 3.66
CA ALA A 131 1.93 -0.87 4.14
C ALA A 131 0.92 -0.55 3.03
N HIS A 132 1.21 0.44 2.17
CA HIS A 132 0.40 0.79 1.01
C HIS A 132 0.29 -0.39 0.02
N GLU A 133 1.42 -0.97 -0.38
CA GLU A 133 1.41 -2.10 -1.33
C GLU A 133 0.77 -3.36 -0.73
N LEU A 134 0.99 -3.64 0.56
CA LEU A 134 0.31 -4.73 1.25
C LEU A 134 -1.21 -4.54 1.30
N ALA A 135 -1.70 -3.31 1.38
CA ALA A 135 -3.13 -3.03 1.29
C ALA A 135 -3.71 -3.46 -0.07
N HIS A 136 -2.97 -3.26 -1.16
CA HIS A 136 -3.39 -3.76 -2.48
C HIS A 136 -3.39 -5.28 -2.58
N VAL A 137 -2.43 -5.97 -1.95
CA VAL A 137 -2.48 -7.45 -1.85
C VAL A 137 -3.75 -7.90 -1.13
N SER A 138 -4.12 -7.22 -0.04
CA SER A 138 -5.36 -7.51 0.68
C SER A 138 -6.62 -7.21 -0.15
N GLN A 139 -6.67 -6.08 -0.84
CA GLN A 139 -7.77 -5.74 -1.75
C GLN A 139 -7.91 -6.78 -2.88
N ALA A 140 -6.79 -7.28 -3.41
CA ALA A 140 -6.79 -8.34 -4.41
C ALA A 140 -7.35 -9.66 -3.84
N LYS A 141 -7.05 -9.97 -2.58
CA LYS A 141 -7.61 -11.12 -1.86
C LYS A 141 -9.13 -10.97 -1.64
N LEU A 142 -9.59 -9.80 -1.20
CA LEU A 142 -11.01 -9.52 -0.96
C LEU A 142 -11.89 -9.73 -2.20
N ARG A 143 -11.38 -9.37 -3.39
CA ARG A 143 -12.12 -9.55 -4.66
C ARG A 143 -11.89 -10.89 -5.36
N GLN A 144 -11.15 -11.82 -4.75
CA GLN A 144 -10.76 -13.08 -5.39
C GLN A 144 -11.99 -13.83 -5.93
N GLY A 145 -11.93 -14.30 -7.17
CA GLY A 145 -13.03 -15.03 -7.83
C GLY A 145 -13.97 -14.15 -8.65
N GLY A 146 -13.99 -12.84 -8.41
CA GLY A 146 -14.78 -11.89 -9.20
C GLY A 146 -14.02 -11.30 -10.38
N ARG A 147 -14.78 -10.65 -11.28
CA ARG A 147 -14.24 -9.98 -12.48
C ARG A 147 -14.17 -8.47 -12.35
N GLY A 148 -14.93 -7.89 -11.42
CA GLY A 148 -14.96 -6.45 -11.18
C GLY A 148 -13.76 -5.95 -10.36
N ARG A 149 -13.69 -4.63 -10.24
CA ARG A 149 -12.74 -3.93 -9.37
C ARG A 149 -13.41 -2.64 -8.87
N ALA A 150 -13.12 -2.27 -7.62
CA ALA A 150 -13.53 -0.99 -7.07
C ALA A 150 -12.93 0.19 -7.87
N PRO A 151 -13.54 1.37 -7.83
CA PRO A 151 -12.98 2.57 -8.45
C PRO A 151 -11.55 2.83 -7.98
N GLN A 152 -10.69 3.24 -8.90
CA GLN A 152 -9.26 3.46 -8.65
C GLN A 152 -9.01 4.42 -7.48
N TRP A 153 -9.73 5.55 -7.40
CA TRP A 153 -9.64 6.46 -6.25
C TRP A 153 -9.91 5.78 -4.90
N MET A 154 -10.79 4.78 -4.85
CA MET A 154 -11.12 4.12 -3.58
C MET A 154 -10.02 3.12 -3.20
N LEU A 155 -9.40 2.47 -4.17
CA LEU A 155 -8.30 1.54 -3.94
C LEU A 155 -7.06 2.27 -3.41
N GLU A 156 -6.66 3.35 -4.08
CA GLU A 156 -5.51 4.15 -3.71
C GLU A 156 -5.76 4.90 -2.39
N GLY A 157 -6.95 5.50 -2.23
CA GLY A 157 -7.33 6.17 -0.99
C GLY A 157 -7.36 5.23 0.21
N HIS A 158 -7.82 3.99 0.04
CA HIS A 158 -7.79 2.98 1.09
C HIS A 158 -6.38 2.47 1.38
N ALA A 159 -5.54 2.30 0.35
CA ALA A 159 -4.14 1.93 0.56
C ALA A 159 -3.38 3.00 1.35
N ASP A 160 -3.61 4.28 1.05
CA ASP A 160 -3.07 5.39 1.85
C ASP A 160 -3.67 5.43 3.26
N TRP A 161 -4.97 5.14 3.44
CA TRP A 161 -5.57 5.03 4.78
C TRP A 161 -4.90 3.92 5.60
N VAL A 162 -4.71 2.73 5.04
CA VAL A 162 -4.01 1.60 5.68
C VAL A 162 -2.58 1.99 6.05
N LYS A 163 -1.85 2.61 5.13
CA LYS A 163 -0.50 3.14 5.36
C LYS A 163 -0.46 4.04 6.60
N MET A 164 -1.36 5.03 6.71
CA MET A 164 -1.36 5.94 7.86
C MET A 164 -1.70 5.23 9.17
N ARG A 165 -2.60 4.24 9.14
CA ARG A 165 -2.93 3.43 10.33
C ARG A 165 -1.76 2.57 10.77
N VAL A 166 -1.00 1.98 9.84
CA VAL A 166 0.20 1.19 10.17
C VAL A 166 1.28 2.09 10.77
N LEU A 167 1.52 3.28 10.21
CA LEU A 167 2.48 4.24 10.77
C LEU A 167 2.11 4.68 12.19
N ASP A 168 0.81 4.87 12.46
CA ASP A 168 0.26 5.22 13.77
C ASP A 168 0.44 4.08 14.78
N LEU A 169 0.10 2.85 14.38
CA LEU A 169 0.28 1.65 15.21
C LEU A 169 1.75 1.38 15.56
N LEU A 170 2.68 1.71 14.65
CA LEU A 170 4.12 1.64 14.87
C LEU A 170 4.69 2.86 15.61
N ARG A 171 3.86 3.87 15.88
CA ARG A 171 4.25 5.15 16.51
C ARG A 171 5.33 5.92 15.73
N TYR A 172 5.42 5.70 14.43
CA TYR A 172 6.34 6.44 13.56
C TYR A 172 5.78 7.81 13.16
N ARG A 173 4.45 7.91 13.05
CA ARG A 173 3.73 9.17 12.84
C ARG A 173 2.28 8.93 13.27
N THR A 174 1.71 9.85 14.02
CA THR A 174 0.30 9.69 14.43
C THR A 174 -0.64 9.81 13.23
N TYR A 175 -1.83 9.22 13.34
CA TYR A 175 -2.84 9.37 12.29
C TYR A 175 -3.22 10.84 12.05
N GLY A 176 -3.36 11.62 13.14
CA GLY A 176 -3.67 13.06 13.07
C GLY A 176 -2.61 13.87 12.34
N GLU A 177 -1.32 13.66 12.63
CA GLU A 177 -0.22 14.34 11.93
C GLU A 177 -0.20 14.00 10.44
N SER A 178 -0.44 12.74 10.09
CA SER A 178 -0.54 12.29 8.70
C SER A 178 -1.68 13.01 7.97
N ARG A 179 -2.87 13.03 8.59
CA ARG A 179 -4.06 13.68 8.05
C ARG A 179 -3.84 15.19 7.86
N ASP A 180 -3.28 15.87 8.85
CA ASP A 180 -3.02 17.30 8.78
C ASP A 180 -1.99 17.63 7.70
N HIS A 181 -0.98 16.78 7.51
CA HIS A 181 -0.05 16.91 6.39
C HIS A 181 -0.77 16.78 5.04
N ILE A 182 -1.71 15.84 4.89
CA ILE A 182 -2.50 15.71 3.66
C ILE A 182 -3.34 16.95 3.41
N VAL A 183 -4.05 17.45 4.43
CA VAL A 183 -4.87 18.66 4.31
C VAL A 183 -4.02 19.85 3.90
N ARG A 184 -2.86 20.06 4.52
CA ARG A 184 -1.92 21.13 4.13
C ARG A 184 -1.42 20.97 2.70
N THR A 185 -1.12 19.74 2.27
CA THR A 185 -0.67 19.44 0.90
C THR A 185 -1.76 19.71 -0.15
N VAL A 186 -3.03 19.41 0.18
CA VAL A 186 -4.17 19.72 -0.69
C VAL A 186 -4.42 21.22 -0.79
N VAL A 187 -4.47 21.90 0.36
CA VAL A 187 -4.71 23.35 0.43
C VAL A 187 -3.57 24.14 -0.21
N GLY A 188 -2.33 23.73 0.01
CA GLY A 188 -1.12 24.36 -0.54
C GLY A 188 -0.76 23.91 -1.95
N SER A 189 -1.62 23.12 -2.61
CA SER A 189 -1.34 22.65 -3.98
C SER A 189 -1.27 23.82 -4.97
N PRO A 190 -0.33 23.80 -5.93
CA PRO A 190 -0.32 24.77 -7.03
C PRO A 190 -1.59 24.73 -7.88
N THR A 191 -2.28 23.59 -7.93
CA THR A 191 -3.59 23.47 -8.58
C THR A 191 -4.67 23.75 -7.54
N PRO A 192 -5.54 24.76 -7.75
CA PRO A 192 -6.67 25.00 -6.86
C PRO A 192 -7.59 23.79 -6.74
N ILE A 193 -8.16 23.59 -5.54
CA ILE A 193 -9.11 22.49 -5.26
C ILE A 193 -10.31 22.48 -6.21
N THR A 194 -10.75 23.65 -6.68
CA THR A 194 -11.84 23.82 -7.65
C THR A 194 -11.51 23.27 -9.04
N LEU A 195 -10.23 23.06 -9.35
CA LEU A 195 -9.75 22.43 -10.58
C LEU A 195 -9.38 20.95 -10.39
N PHE A 196 -9.55 20.39 -9.20
CA PHE A 196 -9.37 18.95 -9.01
C PHE A 196 -10.51 18.19 -9.71
N PRO A 197 -10.19 17.09 -10.41
CA PRO A 197 -11.22 16.29 -11.04
C PRO A 197 -12.12 15.65 -9.98
N PRO A 198 -13.43 15.50 -10.24
CA PRO A 198 -14.34 14.80 -9.36
C PRO A 198 -13.98 13.31 -9.29
N LEU A 199 -14.30 12.64 -8.17
CA LEU A 199 -13.95 11.24 -7.95
C LEU A 199 -14.37 10.26 -9.07
N PRO A 200 -15.54 10.41 -9.74
CA PRO A 200 -15.89 9.55 -10.87
C PRO A 200 -14.91 9.61 -12.05
N GLU A 201 -14.24 10.75 -12.29
CA GLU A 201 -13.18 10.87 -13.31
C GLU A 201 -11.89 10.16 -12.89
N LEU A 202 -11.77 9.80 -11.61
CA LEU A 202 -10.66 9.06 -11.02
C LEU A 202 -11.02 7.58 -10.76
N ALA A 203 -12.10 7.08 -11.36
CA ALA A 203 -12.52 5.69 -11.19
C ALA A 203 -11.70 4.70 -12.03
N ASP A 204 -11.14 5.16 -13.15
CA ASP A 204 -10.37 4.34 -14.09
C ASP A 204 -8.85 4.53 -13.92
N ASN A 205 -8.07 3.48 -14.16
CA ASN A 205 -6.61 3.51 -13.99
C ASN A 205 -5.90 4.40 -15.02
N LEU A 206 -6.32 4.39 -16.29
CA LEU A 206 -5.70 5.24 -17.30
C LEU A 206 -5.98 6.72 -17.02
N ALA A 207 -7.22 7.03 -16.62
CA ALA A 207 -7.60 8.38 -16.19
C ALA A 207 -6.84 8.81 -14.93
N TRP A 208 -6.67 7.91 -13.96
CA TRP A 208 -5.87 8.14 -12.76
C TRP A 208 -4.42 8.50 -13.09
N VAL A 209 -3.71 7.64 -13.83
CA VAL A 209 -2.30 7.86 -14.20
C VAL A 209 -2.13 9.17 -14.97
N LYS A 210 -3.00 9.44 -15.95
CA LYS A 210 -2.99 10.69 -16.71
C LYS A 210 -3.17 11.91 -15.80
N THR A 211 -4.09 11.83 -14.85
CA THR A 211 -4.35 12.92 -13.90
C THR A 211 -3.18 13.09 -12.94
N THR A 212 -2.64 12.02 -12.35
CA THR A 212 -1.47 12.09 -11.45
C THR A 212 -0.30 12.75 -12.16
N ASN A 213 -0.02 12.38 -13.42
CA ASN A 213 1.06 12.99 -14.20
C ASN A 213 0.83 14.49 -14.49
N LYS A 214 -0.43 14.91 -14.64
CA LYS A 214 -0.80 16.28 -14.99
C LYS A 214 -0.93 17.20 -13.77
N LEU A 215 -1.58 16.73 -12.71
CA LEU A 215 -2.02 17.52 -11.56
C LEU A 215 -1.36 17.08 -10.23
N GLY A 216 -0.62 15.98 -10.23
CA GLY A 216 0.12 15.48 -9.08
C GLY A 216 -0.72 14.71 -8.06
N ALA A 217 -0.05 14.30 -6.99
CA ALA A 217 -0.64 13.56 -5.87
C ALA A 217 -1.77 14.31 -5.13
N PRO A 218 -1.74 15.66 -4.94
CA PRO A 218 -2.83 16.37 -4.27
C PRO A 218 -4.20 16.14 -4.94
N ALA A 219 -4.23 16.22 -6.27
CA ALA A 219 -5.43 16.05 -7.09
C ALA A 219 -5.80 14.59 -7.35
N THR A 220 -5.07 13.61 -6.79
CA THR A 220 -5.35 12.18 -6.95
C THR A 220 -5.31 11.49 -5.58
N TYR A 221 -4.15 11.02 -5.14
CA TYR A 221 -3.95 10.30 -3.88
C TYR A 221 -4.50 11.04 -2.66
N CYS A 222 -4.29 12.35 -2.52
CA CYS A 222 -4.67 13.07 -1.31
C CYS A 222 -6.19 13.23 -1.22
N GLN A 223 -6.84 13.61 -2.33
CA GLN A 223 -8.29 13.67 -2.34
C GLN A 223 -8.93 12.28 -2.17
N ALA A 224 -8.32 11.25 -2.76
CA ALA A 224 -8.76 9.88 -2.63
C ALA A 224 -8.69 9.40 -1.17
N PHE A 225 -7.57 9.67 -0.48
CA PHE A 225 -7.43 9.43 0.95
C PHE A 225 -8.51 10.14 1.75
N LEU A 226 -8.73 11.45 1.53
CA LEU A 226 -9.74 12.22 2.26
C LEU A 226 -11.17 11.70 2.01
N ALA A 227 -11.46 11.21 0.80
CA ALA A 227 -12.73 10.59 0.47
C ALA A 227 -12.93 9.27 1.23
N VAL A 228 -11.91 8.40 1.24
CA VAL A 228 -11.97 7.11 1.95
C VAL A 228 -12.00 7.32 3.46
N GLU A 229 -11.19 8.23 4.01
CA GLU A 229 -11.26 8.64 5.41
C GLU A 229 -12.69 9.01 5.77
N TRP A 230 -13.35 9.83 4.95
CA TRP A 230 -14.70 10.28 5.27
C TRP A 230 -15.73 9.14 5.27
N LEU A 231 -15.57 8.13 4.40
CA LEU A 231 -16.36 6.89 4.48
C LEU A 231 -16.07 6.12 5.77
N VAL A 232 -14.81 6.00 6.17
CA VAL A 232 -14.41 5.32 7.41
C VAL A 232 -14.93 6.06 8.64
N GLU A 233 -14.85 7.40 8.69
CA GLU A 233 -15.39 8.23 9.77
C GLU A 233 -16.90 8.03 9.94
N ARG A 234 -17.64 7.94 8.82
CA ARG A 234 -19.11 7.90 8.84
C ARG A 234 -19.69 6.50 9.01
N TYR A 235 -19.02 5.47 8.47
CA TYR A 235 -19.56 4.12 8.38
C TYR A 235 -18.64 3.03 8.95
N GLY A 236 -17.43 3.37 9.38
CA GLY A 236 -16.43 2.44 9.86
C GLY A 236 -15.64 1.75 8.76
N SER A 237 -14.42 1.31 9.09
CA SER A 237 -13.54 0.60 8.14
C SER A 237 -14.13 -0.72 7.68
N ALA A 238 -14.87 -1.43 8.55
CA ALA A 238 -15.52 -2.69 8.21
C ALA A 238 -16.46 -2.55 6.99
N LYS A 239 -17.18 -1.44 6.85
CA LYS A 239 -18.04 -1.18 5.69
C LYS A 239 -17.24 -0.93 4.42
N VAL A 240 -16.11 -0.23 4.51
CA VAL A 240 -15.19 -0.06 3.38
C VAL A 240 -14.61 -1.41 2.94
N THR A 241 -14.21 -2.27 3.88
CA THR A 241 -13.75 -3.63 3.60
C THR A 241 -14.84 -4.49 2.98
N GLU A 242 -16.08 -4.42 3.49
CA GLU A 242 -17.24 -5.11 2.93
C GLU A 242 -17.46 -4.69 1.47
N PHE A 243 -17.40 -3.40 1.16
CA PHE A 243 -17.50 -2.92 -0.22
C PHE A 243 -16.46 -3.53 -1.14
N PHE A 244 -15.19 -3.63 -0.72
CA PHE A 244 -14.17 -4.32 -1.51
C PHE A 244 -14.45 -5.82 -1.66
N ALA A 245 -14.93 -6.49 -0.62
CA ALA A 245 -15.26 -7.91 -0.64
C ALA A 245 -16.38 -8.26 -1.63
N ARG A 246 -17.34 -7.35 -1.84
CA ARG A 246 -18.43 -7.55 -2.81
C ARG A 246 -17.95 -7.75 -4.23
N PHE A 247 -16.78 -7.24 -4.60
CA PHE A 247 -16.20 -7.47 -5.92
C PHE A 247 -15.75 -8.92 -6.18
N SER A 248 -15.81 -9.81 -5.18
CA SER A 248 -15.70 -11.26 -5.38
C SER A 248 -16.97 -11.88 -6.00
N LEU A 249 -18.10 -11.18 -5.90
CA LEU A 249 -19.39 -11.62 -6.42
C LEU A 249 -19.45 -11.46 -7.94
N ARG A 250 -20.39 -12.17 -8.57
CA ARG A 250 -20.67 -12.08 -10.01
C ARG A 250 -21.80 -11.10 -10.36
N THR A 251 -22.33 -10.39 -9.37
CA THR A 251 -23.36 -9.35 -9.52
C THR A 251 -22.79 -8.09 -10.16
N ASP A 252 -23.65 -7.18 -10.62
CA ASP A 252 -23.21 -5.92 -11.25
C ASP A 252 -22.43 -5.06 -10.22
N PRO A 253 -21.18 -4.68 -10.51
CA PRO A 253 -20.41 -3.74 -9.69
C PRO A 253 -21.15 -2.45 -9.32
N ARG A 254 -22.07 -1.98 -10.17
CA ARG A 254 -22.85 -0.76 -9.94
C ARG A 254 -23.79 -0.88 -8.74
N GLU A 255 -24.21 -2.09 -8.40
CA GLU A 255 -25.11 -2.36 -7.28
C GLU A 255 -24.38 -2.41 -5.95
N HIS A 256 -23.06 -2.68 -5.94
CA HIS A 256 -22.31 -2.93 -4.71
C HIS A 256 -22.33 -1.75 -3.73
N TRP A 257 -22.43 -0.52 -4.24
CA TRP A 257 -22.45 0.66 -3.39
C TRP A 257 -23.72 0.73 -2.53
N ALA A 258 -24.89 0.57 -3.15
CA ALA A 258 -26.20 0.71 -2.49
C ALA A 258 -26.42 -0.37 -1.41
N GLU A 259 -25.71 -1.48 -1.53
CA GLU A 259 -25.78 -2.61 -0.61
C GLU A 259 -24.98 -2.39 0.67
N VAL A 260 -23.98 -1.51 0.64
CA VAL A 260 -23.05 -1.30 1.74
C VAL A 260 -23.26 0.05 2.40
N PHE A 261 -23.45 1.10 1.61
CA PHE A 261 -23.57 2.47 2.10
C PHE A 261 -25.01 2.96 2.01
N PRO A 262 -25.53 3.61 3.08
CA PRO A 262 -26.92 4.09 3.11
C PRO A 262 -27.15 5.36 2.28
N ILE A 263 -26.09 5.98 1.75
CA ILE A 263 -26.17 7.14 0.85
C ILE A 263 -25.93 6.69 -0.58
N SER A 264 -26.49 7.39 -1.56
CA SER A 264 -26.17 7.11 -2.96
C SER A 264 -24.73 7.50 -3.29
N SER A 265 -24.12 6.83 -4.28
CA SER A 265 -22.76 7.15 -4.73
C SER A 265 -22.65 8.59 -5.24
N ARG A 266 -23.68 9.07 -5.95
CA ARG A 266 -23.75 10.46 -6.41
C ARG A 266 -23.79 11.44 -5.24
N GLN A 267 -24.67 11.20 -4.26
CA GLN A 267 -24.77 12.05 -3.09
C GLN A 267 -23.45 12.12 -2.32
N PHE A 268 -22.76 10.98 -2.16
CA PHE A 268 -21.43 10.97 -1.55
C PHE A 268 -20.43 11.85 -2.31
N VAL A 269 -20.37 11.72 -3.64
CA VAL A 269 -19.46 12.51 -4.48
C VAL A 269 -19.76 14.01 -4.35
N ASP A 270 -21.03 14.40 -4.39
CA ASP A 270 -21.45 15.81 -4.29
C ASP A 270 -21.13 16.39 -2.90
N GLU A 271 -21.45 15.66 -1.82
CA GLU A 271 -21.15 16.09 -0.45
C GLU A 271 -19.63 16.13 -0.17
N PHE A 272 -18.88 15.15 -0.69
CA PHE A 272 -17.42 15.12 -0.59
C PHE A 272 -16.80 16.30 -1.32
N ARG A 273 -17.29 16.61 -2.53
CA ARG A 273 -16.81 17.74 -3.32
C ARG A 273 -16.92 19.04 -2.54
N ALA A 274 -18.08 19.29 -1.94
CA ALA A 274 -18.33 20.46 -1.11
C ALA A 274 -17.43 20.48 0.15
N ARG A 275 -17.19 19.32 0.79
CA ARG A 275 -16.27 19.22 1.95
C ARG A 275 -14.83 19.56 1.57
N LEU A 276 -14.36 19.02 0.45
CA LEU A 276 -13.00 19.25 -0.03
C LEU A 276 -12.78 20.73 -0.39
N GLU A 277 -13.76 21.41 -0.99
CA GLU A 277 -13.70 22.85 -1.27
C GLU A 277 -13.69 23.72 0.00
N ARG A 278 -14.41 23.32 1.07
CA ARG A 278 -14.38 24.03 2.36
C ARG A 278 -13.00 24.04 3.03
N LEU A 279 -12.12 23.10 2.70
CA LEU A 279 -10.74 23.12 3.21
C LEU A 279 -9.99 24.38 2.75
N ALA A 280 -10.22 24.84 1.51
CA ALA A 280 -9.62 26.09 1.02
C ALA A 280 -10.11 27.33 1.78
N GLY A 281 -11.39 27.36 2.18
CA GLY A 281 -11.99 28.47 2.91
C GLY A 281 -11.64 28.56 4.40
N SER A 282 -10.99 27.53 4.96
CA SER A 282 -10.75 27.42 6.41
C SER A 282 -9.30 27.78 6.84
N SER A 283 -8.47 28.31 5.93
CA SER A 283 -7.02 28.35 6.13
C SER A 283 -6.48 29.73 6.57
N THR A 284 -5.84 29.77 7.75
CA THR A 284 -4.83 30.77 8.14
C THR A 284 -3.44 30.33 7.61
N PRO A 285 -2.49 31.22 7.28
CA PRO A 285 -1.26 30.85 6.57
C PRO A 285 -0.33 29.92 7.36
N ALA A 286 0.32 28.99 6.65
CA ALA A 286 1.19 27.96 7.21
C ALA A 286 2.65 28.40 7.39
N ALA A 287 3.30 27.91 8.46
CA ALA A 287 4.74 27.94 8.67
C ALA A 287 5.40 26.62 8.23
N GLY A 288 6.48 26.72 7.45
CA GLY A 288 7.61 25.77 7.32
C GLY A 288 7.31 24.31 6.98
N GLY A 289 7.32 23.95 5.68
CA GLY A 289 7.29 22.57 5.22
C GLY A 289 8.67 21.90 5.24
N GLY A 290 8.79 20.77 5.95
CA GLY A 290 9.89 19.83 5.77
C GLY A 290 9.63 18.94 4.56
N THR A 291 10.56 18.92 3.61
CA THR A 291 10.47 18.13 2.37
C THR A 291 10.77 16.67 2.67
N LEU A 292 9.74 15.82 2.71
CA LEU A 292 9.92 14.39 2.51
C LEU A 292 9.80 14.13 1.02
N ALA A 293 10.93 13.89 0.36
CA ALA A 293 10.95 13.49 -1.04
C ALA A 293 10.33 12.08 -1.16
N ALA A 294 9.03 12.01 -1.46
CA ALA A 294 8.37 10.78 -1.81
C ALA A 294 8.77 10.40 -3.24
N LEU A 295 9.47 9.27 -3.38
CA LEU A 295 9.87 8.72 -4.68
C LEU A 295 8.72 8.00 -5.41
N GLN A 296 7.53 7.92 -4.83
CA GLN A 296 6.30 7.45 -5.48
C GLN A 296 5.19 8.49 -5.30
N PRO A 297 4.27 8.66 -6.27
CA PRO A 297 3.10 9.49 -6.05
C PRO A 297 2.21 8.77 -5.04
N SER A 298 2.32 9.15 -3.78
CA SER A 298 1.42 8.81 -2.69
C SER A 298 1.32 10.07 -1.85
N CYS A 299 0.23 10.22 -1.12
CA CYS A 299 0.08 11.36 -0.24
C CYS A 299 0.70 11.03 1.13
N GLY A 300 1.78 11.74 1.47
CA GLY A 300 2.40 11.79 2.80
C GLY A 300 3.56 10.83 3.09
#